data_AF-S1NZK7-F1
#
_entry.id   AF-S1NZK7-F1
#
_cell.length_a   1.000
_cell.length_b   1.000
_cell.length_c   1.000
_cell.angle_alpha   90.00
_cell.angle_beta   90.00
_cell.angle_gamma   90.00
#
_symmetry.space_group_name_H-M   'P 1'
#
loop_
_entity.id
_entity.type
_entity.pdbx_description
1 polymer ?
#
loop_
_entity_poly.entity_id
_entity_poly.type
_entity_poly.pdbx_seq_one_letter_code
_entity_poly.pdbx_strand_id
1 'polypeptide(L)'
;MSKTFLKLPVMFFAIPFVYLSLLLDTYFHSMFGFLFTLLFSLAVGFYFKACDHLILWLLGNILSTVISVILQAQHPEWHFFYQPFNPAFLVLFLSLLYLIPQVIGIIWATSLQIHLSK
;
A
#
# COMPACT_ATOMS: atom_id res chain seq x y z
N MET A 1 -24.36 13.39 5.69
CA MET A 1 -23.08 12.76 6.07
C MET A 1 -21.94 13.70 5.71
N SER A 2 -20.99 13.95 6.63
CA SER A 2 -19.91 14.91 6.40
C SER A 2 -19.04 14.49 5.19
N LYS A 3 -18.85 15.41 4.24
CA LYS A 3 -18.02 15.24 3.03
C LYS A 3 -16.56 14.86 3.32
N THR A 4 -16.14 14.84 4.59
CA THR A 4 -14.81 14.43 5.04
C THR A 4 -14.50 12.96 4.72
N PHE A 5 -15.48 12.06 4.78
CA PHE A 5 -15.26 10.64 4.44
C PHE A 5 -14.94 10.42 2.95
N LEU A 6 -15.37 11.32 2.07
CA LEU A 6 -15.03 11.31 0.64
C LEU A 6 -13.62 11.82 0.35
N LYS A 7 -12.94 12.47 1.31
CA LYS A 7 -11.59 13.02 1.15
C LYS A 7 -10.47 12.07 1.61
N LEU A 8 -10.80 11.05 2.40
CA LEU A 8 -9.87 10.00 2.84
C LEU A 8 -9.22 9.18 1.71
N PRO A 9 -9.88 8.88 0.56
CA PRO A 9 -9.25 8.12 -0.52
C PRO A 9 -8.01 8.81 -1.07
N VAL A 10 -8.00 10.15 -1.08
CA VAL A 10 -6.88 10.96 -1.58
C VAL A 10 -5.69 10.92 -0.64
N MET A 11 -5.90 10.83 0.67
CA MET A 11 -4.82 10.73 1.66
C MET A 11 -4.04 9.41 1.54
N PHE A 12 -4.74 8.29 1.33
CA PHE A 12 -4.09 6.99 1.15
C PHE A 12 -3.34 6.87 -0.18
N PHE A 13 -3.73 7.66 -1.17
CA PHE A 13 -3.12 7.67 -2.50
C PHE A 13 -1.66 8.14 -2.50
N ALA A 14 -1.28 9.00 -1.54
CA ALA A 14 0.06 9.57 -1.47
C ALA A 14 1.03 8.76 -0.60
N ILE A 15 0.56 7.73 0.11
CA ILE A 15 1.41 6.98 1.03
C ILE A 15 2.25 5.96 0.23
N PRO A 16 3.59 6.04 0.28
CA PRO A 16 4.46 5.04 -0.32
C PRO A 16 4.50 3.79 0.58
N PHE A 17 3.52 2.89 0.43
CA PHE A 17 3.24 1.80 1.38
C PHE A 17 4.43 0.86 1.55
N VAL A 18 5.09 0.51 0.45
CA VAL A 18 6.23 -0.42 0.48
C VAL A 18 7.45 0.26 1.10
N TYR A 19 7.73 1.52 0.76
CA TYR A 19 8.78 2.26 1.44
C TYR A 19 8.53 2.37 2.94
N LEU A 20 7.29 2.67 3.35
CA LEU A 20 6.93 2.76 4.77
C LEU A 20 7.11 1.42 5.48
N SER A 21 6.73 0.31 4.85
CA SER A 21 7.00 -1.04 5.35
C SER A 21 8.49 -1.23 5.63
N LEU A 22 9.34 -0.97 4.63
CA LEU A 22 10.79 -1.17 4.74
C LEU A 22 11.43 -0.20 5.75
N LEU A 23 10.93 1.02 5.84
CA LEU A 23 11.39 2.01 6.82
C LEU A 23 11.07 1.56 8.25
N LEU A 24 9.86 1.07 8.49
CA LEU A 24 9.48 0.55 9.81
C LEU A 24 10.24 -0.73 10.15
N ASP A 25 10.41 -1.63 9.19
CA ASP A 25 11.14 -2.88 9.41
C ASP A 25 12.62 -2.64 9.75
N THR A 26 13.25 -1.68 9.06
CA THR A 26 14.63 -1.27 9.37
C THR A 26 14.74 -0.55 10.71
N TYR A 27 13.81 0.37 11.02
CA TYR A 27 13.82 1.12 12.28
C TYR A 27 13.60 0.23 13.50
N PHE A 28 12.68 -0.72 13.42
CA PHE A 28 12.37 -1.64 14.53
C PHE A 28 13.19 -2.95 14.49
N HIS A 29 14.07 -3.11 13.49
CA HIS A 29 14.82 -4.36 13.25
C HIS A 29 13.92 -5.62 13.29
N SER A 30 12.74 -5.53 12.68
CA SER A 30 11.73 -6.60 12.68
C SER A 30 10.93 -6.60 11.39
N MET A 31 10.06 -7.58 11.17
CA MET A 31 9.14 -7.61 10.01
C MET A 31 7.77 -6.97 10.32
N PHE A 32 7.69 -6.17 11.39
CA PHE A 32 6.43 -5.62 11.86
C PHE A 32 5.81 -4.63 10.86
N GLY A 33 6.64 -3.77 10.25
CA GLY A 33 6.24 -2.87 9.19
C GLY A 33 5.57 -3.63 8.07
N PHE A 34 6.24 -4.64 7.52
CA PHE A 34 5.70 -5.52 6.47
C PHE A 34 4.37 -6.14 6.83
N LEU A 35 4.26 -6.81 7.98
CA LEU A 35 3.02 -7.48 8.37
C LEU A 35 1.88 -6.50 8.56
N PHE A 36 2.15 -5.36 9.20
CA PHE A 36 1.16 -4.34 9.45
C PHE A 36 0.65 -3.70 8.16
N THR A 37 1.54 -3.32 7.25
CA THR A 37 1.15 -2.71 5.96
C THR A 37 0.50 -3.71 5.02
N LEU A 38 0.89 -5.00 5.08
CA LEU A 38 0.22 -6.06 4.34
C LEU A 38 -1.24 -6.22 4.78
N LEU A 39 -1.51 -6.26 6.09
CA LEU A 39 -2.89 -6.29 6.59
C LEU A 39 -3.66 -5.01 6.24
N PHE A 40 -3.00 -3.85 6.38
CA PHE A 40 -3.60 -2.56 6.04
C PHE A 40 -4.02 -2.49 4.56
N SER A 41 -3.22 -3.09 3.66
CA SER A 41 -3.51 -3.09 2.23
C SER A 41 -4.83 -3.81 1.90
N LEU A 42 -5.26 -4.81 2.67
CA LEU A 42 -6.59 -5.41 2.51
C LEU A 42 -7.70 -4.38 2.74
N ALA A 43 -7.58 -3.57 3.80
CA ALA A 43 -8.53 -2.52 4.11
C ALA A 43 -8.56 -1.44 3.02
N VAL A 44 -7.40 -1.10 2.44
CA VAL A 44 -7.30 -0.15 1.32
C VAL A 44 -8.11 -0.63 0.12
N GLY A 45 -7.90 -1.86 -0.35
CA GLY A 45 -8.64 -2.40 -1.49
C GLY A 45 -10.15 -2.46 -1.25
N PHE A 46 -10.54 -2.92 -0.07
CA PHE A 46 -11.94 -2.92 0.37
C PHE A 46 -12.55 -1.51 0.33
N TYR A 47 -11.86 -0.53 0.90
CA TYR A 47 -12.34 0.84 1.00
C TYR A 47 -12.49 1.51 -0.37
N PHE A 48 -11.51 1.38 -1.27
CA PHE A 48 -11.60 1.94 -2.62
C PHE A 48 -12.74 1.32 -3.43
N LYS A 49 -13.01 0.02 -3.27
CA LYS A 49 -14.19 -0.59 -3.88
C LYS A 49 -15.49 -0.08 -3.27
N ALA A 50 -15.56 0.05 -1.95
CA ALA A 50 -16.73 0.52 -1.22
C ALA A 50 -17.09 1.97 -1.57
N CYS A 51 -16.11 2.79 -1.96
CA CYS A 51 -16.34 4.15 -2.43
C CYS A 51 -16.46 4.27 -3.97
N ASP A 52 -16.46 3.16 -4.71
CA ASP A 52 -16.53 3.13 -6.18
C ASP A 52 -15.40 3.94 -6.88
N HIS A 53 -14.20 3.94 -6.29
CA HIS A 53 -13.03 4.68 -6.76
C HIS A 53 -11.88 3.77 -7.25
N LEU A 54 -12.18 2.66 -7.93
CA LEU A 54 -11.16 1.69 -8.36
C LEU A 54 -10.11 2.27 -9.33
N ILE A 55 -10.47 3.28 -10.13
CA ILE A 55 -9.49 3.99 -10.99
C ILE A 55 -8.43 4.69 -10.11
N LEU A 56 -8.87 5.31 -9.00
CA LEU A 56 -7.95 5.93 -8.07
C LEU A 56 -7.10 4.87 -7.34
N TRP A 57 -7.66 3.73 -6.99
CA TRP A 57 -6.87 2.62 -6.43
C TRP A 57 -5.69 2.22 -7.33
N LEU A 58 -5.93 2.10 -8.65
CA LEU A 58 -4.87 1.73 -9.60
C LEU A 58 -3.79 2.80 -9.69
N LEU A 59 -4.19 4.06 -9.90
CA LEU A 59 -3.26 5.18 -10.02
C LEU A 59 -2.47 5.39 -8.71
N GLY A 60 -3.11 5.17 -7.56
CA GLY A 60 -2.49 5.26 -6.23
C GLY A 60 -1.41 4.21 -6.03
N ASN A 61 -1.64 2.96 -6.45
CA ASN A 61 -0.61 1.92 -6.38
C ASN A 61 0.59 2.22 -7.30
N ILE A 62 0.34 2.76 -8.50
CA ILE A 62 1.42 3.19 -9.41
C ILE A 62 2.24 4.31 -8.76
N LEU A 63 1.58 5.36 -8.29
CA LEU A 63 2.26 6.51 -7.66
C LEU A 63 3.02 6.10 -6.39
N SER A 64 2.39 5.30 -5.53
CA SER A 64 2.98 4.75 -4.31
C SER A 64 4.25 3.93 -4.61
N THR A 65 4.23 3.13 -5.68
CA THR A 65 5.39 2.35 -6.12
C THR A 65 6.52 3.25 -6.63
N VAL A 66 6.20 4.22 -7.50
CA VAL A 66 7.20 5.17 -8.03
C VAL A 66 7.85 5.95 -6.90
N ILE A 67 7.06 6.50 -5.97
CA ILE A 67 7.58 7.24 -4.81
C ILE A 67 8.42 6.30 -3.94
N SER A 68 8.00 5.04 -3.74
CA SER A 68 8.77 4.07 -2.93
C SER A 68 10.14 3.77 -3.54
N VAL A 69 10.23 3.65 -4.87
CA VAL A 69 11.51 3.42 -5.59
C VAL A 69 12.43 4.65 -5.49
N ILE A 70 11.86 5.85 -5.54
CA ILE A 70 12.63 7.10 -5.38
C ILE A 70 13.15 7.22 -3.94
N LEU A 71 12.29 6.99 -2.94
CA LEU A 71 12.63 7.17 -1.53
C LEU A 71 13.60 6.11 -1.03
N GLN A 72 13.50 4.85 -1.47
CA GLN A 72 14.47 3.82 -1.05
C GLN A 72 15.91 4.16 -1.47
N ALA A 73 16.11 4.97 -2.53
CA ALA A 73 17.44 5.38 -2.97
C ALA A 73 18.16 6.26 -1.95
N GLN A 74 17.43 6.84 -0.98
CA GLN A 74 17.98 7.59 0.15
C GLN A 74 18.58 6.67 1.23
N HIS A 75 18.41 5.36 1.10
CA HIS A 75 18.79 4.34 2.09
C HIS A 75 19.70 3.26 1.50
N PRO A 76 20.96 3.59 1.12
CA PRO A 76 21.89 2.61 0.57
C PRO A 76 22.17 1.44 1.52
N GLU A 77 22.07 1.65 2.83
CA GLU A 77 22.25 0.64 3.87
C GLU A 77 21.24 -0.50 3.81
N TRP A 78 20.07 -0.28 3.20
CA TRP A 78 19.04 -1.31 3.02
C TRP A 78 19.52 -2.47 2.16
N HIS A 79 20.55 -2.27 1.33
CA HIS A 79 21.18 -3.35 0.58
C HIS A 79 21.76 -4.45 1.49
N PHE A 80 22.28 -4.09 2.66
CA PHE A 80 22.82 -5.04 3.63
C PHE A 80 21.74 -5.66 4.50
N PHE A 81 20.70 -4.89 4.82
CA PHE A 81 19.61 -5.37 5.67
C PHE A 81 18.69 -6.36 4.95
N TYR A 82 18.39 -6.12 3.67
CA TYR A 82 17.43 -6.92 2.89
C TYR A 82 18.07 -7.91 1.91
N GLN A 83 19.26 -8.42 2.24
CA GLN A 83 19.89 -9.46 1.42
C GLN A 83 18.98 -10.69 1.28
N PRO A 84 19.01 -11.39 0.14
CA PRO A 84 19.91 -11.17 -1.02
C PRO A 84 19.37 -10.17 -2.06
N PHE A 85 18.29 -9.44 -1.76
CA PHE A 85 17.60 -8.64 -2.77
C PHE A 85 18.22 -7.26 -2.97
N ASN A 86 18.21 -6.79 -4.22
CA ASN A 86 18.42 -5.37 -4.49
C ASN A 86 17.22 -4.58 -3.93
N PRO A 87 17.42 -3.51 -3.15
CA PRO A 87 16.32 -2.75 -2.53
C PRO A 87 15.27 -2.22 -3.51
N ALA A 88 15.66 -1.75 -4.70
CA ALA A 88 14.71 -1.32 -5.72
C ALA A 88 13.88 -2.50 -6.26
N PHE A 89 14.53 -3.64 -6.51
CA PHE A 89 13.82 -4.87 -6.90
C PHE A 89 12.86 -5.36 -5.81
N LEU A 90 13.29 -5.29 -4.54
CA LEU A 90 12.45 -5.63 -3.41
C LEU A 90 11.20 -4.74 -3.34
N VAL A 91 11.35 -3.43 -3.56
CA VAL A 91 10.20 -2.50 -3.61
C VAL A 91 9.21 -2.92 -4.70
N LEU A 92 9.70 -3.20 -5.92
CA LEU A 92 8.84 -3.63 -7.02
C LEU A 92 8.13 -4.96 -6.72
N PHE A 93 8.86 -5.92 -6.16
CA PHE A 93 8.30 -7.22 -5.77
C PHE A 93 7.22 -7.08 -4.70
N LEU A 94 7.48 -6.32 -3.64
CA LEU A 94 6.53 -6.09 -2.57
C LEU A 94 5.32 -5.27 -3.02
N SER A 95 5.49 -4.31 -3.95
CA SER A 95 4.37 -3.59 -4.57
C SER A 95 3.40 -4.55 -5.25
N LEU A 96 3.91 -5.54 -5.99
CA LEU A 96 3.07 -6.58 -6.61
C LEU A 96 2.42 -7.48 -5.55
N LEU A 97 3.19 -7.89 -4.54
CA LEU A 97 2.69 -8.71 -3.43
C LEU A 97 1.53 -8.03 -2.70
N TYR A 98 1.60 -6.71 -2.50
CA TYR A 98 0.58 -5.93 -1.80
C TYR A 98 -0.70 -5.74 -2.61
N LEU A 99 -0.69 -6.01 -3.92
CA LEU A 99 -1.92 -6.03 -4.71
C LEU A 99 -2.80 -7.24 -4.35
N ILE A 100 -2.21 -8.36 -3.91
CA ILE A 100 -2.97 -9.57 -3.57
C ILE A 100 -4.00 -9.31 -2.44
N PRO A 101 -3.61 -8.89 -1.23
CA PRO A 101 -4.55 -8.54 -0.18
C PRO A 101 -5.51 -7.40 -0.57
N GLN A 102 -5.06 -6.41 -1.36
CA GLN A 102 -5.94 -5.36 -1.88
C GLN A 102 -7.05 -5.93 -2.77
N VAL A 103 -6.71 -6.82 -3.71
CA VAL A 103 -7.68 -7.50 -4.57
C VAL A 103 -8.64 -8.36 -3.76
N ILE A 104 -8.15 -9.05 -2.72
CA ILE A 104 -9.01 -9.78 -1.78
C ILE A 104 -10.00 -8.83 -1.11
N GLY A 105 -9.54 -7.66 -0.64
CA GLY A 105 -10.41 -6.62 -0.07
C GLY A 105 -11.47 -6.12 -1.06
N ILE A 106 -11.11 -5.91 -2.33
CA ILE A 106 -12.03 -5.50 -3.40
C ILE A 106 -13.11 -6.58 -3.62
N ILE A 107 -12.72 -7.84 -3.72
CA ILE A 107 -13.64 -8.97 -3.88
C ILE A 107 -14.59 -9.04 -2.69
N TRP A 108 -14.06 -8.87 -1.47
CA TRP A 108 -14.87 -8.92 -0.25
C TRP A 108 -15.90 -7.79 -0.18
N ALA A 109 -15.51 -6.54 -0.47
CA ALA A 109 -16.45 -5.41 -0.54
C ALA A 109 -17.54 -5.62 -1.60
N THR A 110 -17.17 -6.21 -2.74
CA THR A 110 -18.11 -6.54 -3.82
C THR A 110 -19.10 -7.63 -3.38
N SER A 111 -18.62 -8.69 -2.73
CA SER A 111 -19.46 -9.78 -2.22
C SER A 111 -20.46 -9.31 -1.16
N LEU A 112 -20.10 -8.30 -0.36
CA LEU A 112 -20.98 -7.72 0.65
C LEU A 112 -21.88 -6.60 0.10
N GLN A 113 -21.77 -6.25 -1.18
CA GLN A 113 -22.54 -5.16 -1.82
C GLN A 113 -22.43 -3.82 -1.08
N ILE A 114 -21.26 -3.52 -0.50
CA ILE A 114 -21.06 -2.32 0.30
C ILE A 114 -20.82 -1.12 -0.62
N HIS A 115 -21.58 -0.04 -0.38
CA HIS A 115 -21.42 1.26 -1.02
C HIS A 115 -21.45 2.37 0.04
N LEU A 116 -20.29 2.97 0.31
CA LEU A 116 -20.12 4.05 1.29
C LEU A 116 -20.36 5.45 0.69
N SER A 117 -20.43 5.55 -0.64
CA SER A 117 -20.57 6.82 -1.37
C SER A 117 -22.01 7.15 -1.81
N LYS A 118 -23.02 6.47 -1.26
CA LYS A 118 -24.44 6.79 -1.53
C LYS A 118 -24.97 7.82 -0.53
#